data_AF-A0A969DM56-F1
#
_entry.id   AF-A0A969DM56-F1
#
_cell.length_a   1.000
_cell.length_b   1.000
_cell.length_c   1.000
_cell.angle_alpha   90.00
_cell.angle_beta   90.00
_cell.angle_gamma   90.00
#
_symmetry.space_group_name_H-M   'P 1'
#
loop_
_entity.id
_entity.type
_entity.pdbx_description
1 polymer ?
#
loop_
_entity_poly.entity_id
_entity_poly.type
_entity_poly.pdbx_seq_one_letter_code
_entity_poly.pdbx_strand_id
1 'polypeptide(L)'
;MTRLRGDRQLVSTITGRAIEQPDPDTFLTTEVFQQVFRGTAQPYLNEVETTTAYQRGKASQKSAPTDNPQSASFSADQVTAIYLSPQDPDYFQSQGQPVALYRYRLNFEAI
;
A
#
# COMPACT_ATOMS: atom_id res chain seq x y z
N MET A 1 -4.54 -14.06 -3.63
CA MET A 1 -3.73 -14.62 -4.73
C MET A 1 -4.14 -13.95 -6.01
N THR A 2 -3.19 -13.35 -6.71
CA THR A 2 -3.41 -12.63 -7.96
C THR A 2 -2.89 -13.46 -9.14
N ARG A 3 -3.68 -13.61 -10.20
CA ARG A 3 -3.23 -14.28 -11.44
C ARG A 3 -2.57 -13.25 -12.35
N LEU A 4 -1.39 -13.57 -12.84
CA LEU A 4 -0.63 -12.76 -13.80
C LEU A 4 -0.72 -13.42 -15.19
N ARG A 5 -0.21 -12.75 -16.22
CA ARG A 5 -0.24 -13.28 -17.60
C ARG A 5 0.45 -14.65 -17.69
N GLY A 6 -0.25 -15.62 -18.27
CA GLY A 6 0.17 -17.03 -18.38
C GLY A 6 -0.20 -17.81 -17.12
N ASP A 7 0.64 -18.79 -16.74
CA ASP A 7 0.47 -19.57 -15.51
C ASP A 7 1.12 -18.92 -14.27
N ARG A 8 1.49 -17.64 -14.38
CA ARG A 8 2.16 -16.90 -13.31
C ARG A 8 1.16 -16.46 -12.24
N GLN A 9 1.59 -16.54 -10.99
CA GLN A 9 0.76 -16.24 -9.84
C GLN A 9 1.56 -15.41 -8.84
N LEU A 10 0.91 -14.43 -8.24
CA LEU A 10 1.45 -13.66 -7.13
C LEU A 10 0.66 -14.00 -5.85
N VAL A 11 1.37 -14.49 -4.85
CA VAL A 11 0.86 -14.63 -3.48
C VAL A 11 1.51 -13.54 -2.64
N SER A 12 0.71 -12.73 -1.97
CA SER A 12 1.18 -11.70 -1.05
C SER A 12 0.65 -12.02 0.34
N THR A 13 1.56 -12.15 1.30
CA THR A 13 1.26 -12.44 2.70
C THR A 13 1.73 -11.28 3.55
N ILE A 14 0.83 -10.70 4.35
CA ILE A 14 1.20 -9.64 5.29
C ILE A 14 2.06 -10.25 6.39
N THR A 15 3.27 -9.73 6.58
CA THR A 15 4.24 -10.14 7.61
C THR A 15 4.37 -9.09 8.71
N GLY A 16 4.00 -7.85 8.45
CA GLY A 16 3.98 -6.76 9.42
C GLY A 16 2.84 -5.78 9.16
N ARG A 17 2.28 -5.21 10.22
CA ARG A 17 1.26 -4.16 10.13
C ARG A 17 1.37 -3.21 11.32
N ALA A 18 1.32 -1.91 11.03
CA ALA A 18 1.22 -0.84 12.02
C ALA A 18 0.11 0.13 11.60
N ILE A 19 -0.55 0.72 12.60
CA ILE A 19 -1.63 1.68 12.42
C ILE A 19 -1.44 2.81 13.42
N GLU A 20 -1.55 4.04 12.95
CA GLU A 20 -1.44 5.24 13.78
C GLU A 20 -2.55 6.24 13.44
N GLN A 21 -3.05 6.95 14.43
CA GLN A 21 -4.03 8.02 14.27
C GLN A 21 -3.54 9.27 15.01
N PRO A 22 -2.72 10.12 14.35
CA PRO A 22 -2.13 11.29 15.00
C PRO A 22 -3.17 12.37 15.35
N ASP A 23 -4.28 12.43 14.60
CA ASP A 23 -5.38 13.36 14.83
C ASP A 23 -6.72 12.77 14.33
N PRO A 24 -7.89 13.39 14.62
CA PRO A 24 -9.21 12.85 14.24
C PRO A 24 -9.46 12.73 12.73
N ASP A 25 -8.72 13.46 11.90
CA ASP A 25 -8.90 13.55 10.45
C ASP A 25 -7.80 12.81 9.66
N THR A 26 -6.72 12.38 10.33
CA THR A 26 -5.59 11.67 9.72
C THR A 26 -5.45 10.25 10.27
N PHE A 27 -5.30 9.28 9.39
CA PHE A 27 -5.08 7.88 9.73
C PHE A 27 -3.93 7.32 8.90
N LEU A 28 -2.93 6.70 9.52
CA LEU A 28 -1.78 6.11 8.85
C LEU A 28 -1.79 4.60 9.00
N THR A 29 -1.43 3.91 7.92
CA THR A 29 -1.21 2.46 7.93
C THR A 29 0.12 2.14 7.27
N THR A 30 0.91 1.26 7.88
CA THR A 30 2.04 0.62 7.23
C THR A 30 1.82 -0.89 7.21
N GLU A 31 2.00 -1.51 6.05
CA GLU A 31 1.92 -2.95 5.87
C GLU A 31 3.16 -3.46 5.13
N VAL A 32 3.76 -4.53 5.66
CA VAL A 32 4.89 -5.24 5.03
C VAL A 32 4.37 -6.58 4.51
N PHE A 33 4.70 -6.89 3.26
CA PHE A 33 4.26 -8.06 2.54
C PHE A 33 5.45 -8.89 2.08
N GLN A 34 5.44 -10.19 2.40
CA GLN A 34 6.22 -11.16 1.65
C GLN A 34 5.45 -11.52 0.38
N GLN A 35 6.07 -11.29 -0.77
CA GLN A 35 5.54 -11.67 -2.06
C GLN A 35 6.25 -12.91 -2.60
N VAL A 36 5.48 -13.83 -3.18
CA VAL A 36 5.98 -15.05 -3.85
C VAL A 36 5.38 -15.11 -5.24
N PHE A 37 6.24 -14.99 -6.25
CA PHE A 37 5.92 -15.18 -7.66
C PHE A 37 6.13 -16.66 -8.03
N ARG A 38 5.05 -17.32 -8.44
CA ARG A 38 5.03 -18.73 -8.86
C ARG A 38 4.74 -18.84 -10.36
N GLY A 39 4.97 -20.02 -10.93
CA GLY A 39 4.75 -20.31 -12.36
C GLY A 39 6.04 -20.27 -13.21
N THR A 40 7.20 -20.24 -12.55
CA THR A 40 8.55 -20.37 -13.13
C THR A 40 9.25 -21.58 -12.51
N ALA A 41 10.36 -22.04 -13.09
CA ALA A 41 11.14 -23.17 -12.57
C ALA A 41 11.63 -22.95 -11.13
N GLN A 42 11.95 -21.70 -10.78
CA GLN A 42 12.25 -21.27 -9.41
C GLN A 42 11.30 -20.12 -9.04
N PRO A 43 10.57 -20.22 -7.92
CA PRO A 43 9.80 -19.11 -7.39
C PRO A 43 10.71 -17.94 -7.05
N TYR A 44 10.27 -16.74 -7.39
CA TYR A 44 10.94 -15.50 -7.01
C TYR A 44 10.23 -14.90 -5.80
N LEU A 45 10.98 -14.39 -4.83
CA LEU A 45 10.44 -13.81 -3.61
C LEU A 45 10.98 -12.41 -3.41
N ASN A 46 10.16 -11.47 -2.95
CA ASN A 46 10.62 -10.15 -2.52
C ASN A 46 9.76 -9.65 -1.36
N GLU A 47 10.20 -8.55 -0.75
CA GLU A 47 9.46 -7.83 0.27
C GLU A 47 8.94 -6.52 -0.29
N VAL A 48 7.72 -6.17 0.09
CA VAL A 48 7.06 -4.92 -0.28
C VAL A 48 6.51 -4.27 0.97
N GLU A 49 6.83 -3.01 1.18
CA GLU A 49 6.25 -2.19 2.24
C GLU A 49 5.32 -1.15 1.61
N THR A 50 4.15 -0.94 2.22
CA THR A 50 3.22 0.11 1.81
C THR A 50 2.84 0.94 3.01
N THR A 51 3.09 2.24 2.91
CA THR A 51 2.66 3.24 3.89
C THR A 51 1.63 4.15 3.26
N THR A 52 0.45 4.23 3.87
CA THR A 52 -0.68 5.03 3.38
C THR A 52 -1.12 6.00 4.45
N ALA A 53 -1.11 7.29 4.12
CA ALA A 53 -1.66 8.36 4.94
C ALA A 53 -3.03 8.77 4.38
N TYR A 54 -4.08 8.38 5.09
CA TYR A 54 -5.47 8.74 4.81
C TYR A 54 -5.81 10.07 5.46
N GLN A 55 -6.56 10.88 4.74
CA GLN A 55 -7.09 12.16 5.20
C GLN A 55 -8.59 12.26 4.92
N ARG A 56 -9.33 12.60 5.96
CA ARG A 56 -10.73 13.02 5.86
C ARG A 56 -10.78 14.47 5.39
N GLY A 57 -11.38 14.69 4.24
CA GLY A 57 -11.72 16.04 3.78
C GLY A 57 -12.88 16.61 4.58
N LYS A 58 -12.81 17.91 4.89
CA LYS A 58 -13.94 18.62 5.51
C LYS A 58 -15.09 18.64 4.52
N ALA A 59 -16.32 18.35 4.99
CA ALA A 59 -17.53 18.48 4.18
C ALA A 59 -17.48 19.83 3.45
N SER A 60 -17.50 19.79 2.11
CA SER A 60 -17.41 21.02 1.33
C SER A 60 -18.53 21.97 1.75
N GLN A 61 -18.19 23.23 2.01
CA GLN A 61 -19.10 24.30 2.45
C GLN A 61 -20.27 24.57 1.48
N LYS A 62 -20.36 23.84 0.37
CA LYS A 62 -21.48 23.85 -0.58
C LYS A 62 -22.61 22.88 -0.21
N SER A 63 -22.41 22.04 0.80
CA SER A 63 -23.45 21.19 1.35
C SER A 63 -24.13 22.00 2.46
N ALA A 64 -25.43 22.27 2.31
CA ALA A 64 -26.26 22.79 3.39
C ALA A 64 -26.04 21.97 4.68
N PRO A 65 -26.33 22.51 5.89
CA PRO A 65 -26.21 21.77 7.13
C PRO A 65 -27.28 20.68 7.18
N THR A 66 -27.01 19.59 6.48
CA THR A 66 -27.69 18.32 6.65
C THR A 66 -26.74 17.47 7.46
N ASP A 67 -27.24 16.99 8.59
CA ASP A 67 -26.60 16.10 9.57
C ASP A 67 -26.25 14.71 8.99
N ASN A 68 -25.84 14.65 7.72
CA ASN A 68 -25.53 13.41 7.03
C ASN A 68 -24.00 13.20 6.95
N PRO A 69 -23.41 12.38 7.84
CA PRO A 69 -21.98 12.07 7.84
C PRO A 69 -21.48 11.39 6.54
N GLN A 70 -22.40 11.02 5.63
CA GLN A 70 -22.11 10.42 4.33
C GLN A 70 -21.41 11.35 3.32
N SER A 71 -21.29 12.66 3.60
CA SER A 71 -20.73 13.65 2.65
C SER A 71 -19.22 13.89 2.80
N ALA A 72 -18.54 13.11 3.67
CA ALA A 72 -17.11 13.24 3.89
C ALA A 72 -16.33 12.67 2.69
N SER A 73 -15.57 13.51 2.00
CA SER A 73 -14.60 13.06 1.00
C SER A 73 -13.38 12.46 1.70
N PHE A 74 -12.86 11.34 1.23
CA PHE A 74 -11.60 10.78 1.74
C PHE A 74 -10.55 10.78 0.63
N SER A 75 -9.31 11.03 1.01
CA SER A 75 -8.15 10.90 0.11
C SER A 75 -7.02 10.22 0.85
N ALA A 76 -6.04 9.70 0.11
CA ALA A 76 -4.82 9.21 0.72
C ALA A 76 -3.61 9.42 -0.18
N ASP A 77 -2.45 9.62 0.44
CA ASP A 77 -1.16 9.49 -0.21
C ASP A 77 -0.55 8.15 0.22
N GLN A 78 -0.20 7.32 -0.75
CA GLN A 78 0.40 6.02 -0.52
C GLN A 78 1.81 5.97 -1.13
N VAL A 79 2.76 5.45 -0.39
CA VAL A 79 4.09 5.10 -0.87
C VAL A 79 4.27 3.59 -0.76
N THR A 80 4.72 2.96 -1.84
CA THR A 80 5.06 1.54 -1.88
C THR A 80 6.54 1.39 -2.18
N ALA A 81 7.26 0.74 -1.26
CA ALA A 81 8.68 0.44 -1.32
C ALA A 81 8.89 -1.03 -1.69
N ILE A 82 9.76 -1.27 -2.67
CA ILE A 82 10.14 -2.62 -3.12
C ILE A 82 11.57 -2.90 -2.69
N TYR A 83 11.78 -3.98 -1.95
CA TYR A 83 13.09 -4.44 -1.53
C TYR A 83 13.55 -5.62 -2.40
N LEU A 84 14.87 -5.79 -2.53
CA LEU A 84 15.43 -6.92 -3.26
C LEU A 84 15.09 -8.25 -2.59
N SER A 85 15.07 -9.29 -3.40
CA SER A 85 15.09 -10.67 -2.92
C SER A 85 16.44 -11.00 -2.32
N PRO A 86 16.53 -11.85 -1.28
CA PRO A 86 17.78 -12.53 -0.94
C PRO A 86 18.40 -13.34 -2.09
N GLN A 87 17.63 -13.62 -3.15
CA GLN A 87 18.09 -14.27 -4.38
C GLN A 87 18.79 -13.31 -5.35
N ASP A 88 18.64 -11.99 -5.16
CA ASP A 88 19.25 -10.98 -6.04
C ASP A 88 20.72 -10.75 -5.67
N PRO A 89 21.64 -10.63 -6.65
CA PRO A 89 23.08 -10.47 -6.39
C PRO A 89 23.42 -9.28 -5.48
N ASP A 90 22.66 -8.19 -5.62
CA ASP A 90 22.91 -6.94 -4.90
C ASP A 90 22.12 -6.80 -3.60
N TYR A 91 21.45 -7.87 -3.14
CA TYR A 91 20.61 -7.85 -1.94
C TYR A 91 21.32 -7.25 -0.73
N PHE A 92 22.50 -7.77 -0.39
CA PHE A 92 23.27 -7.27 0.75
C PHE A 92 23.87 -5.88 0.52
N GLN A 93 24.10 -5.50 -0.73
CA GLN A 93 24.60 -4.17 -1.09
C GLN A 93 23.51 -3.10 -0.91
N SER A 94 22.22 -3.47 -1.01
CA SER A 94 21.10 -2.55 -0.78
C SER A 94 20.98 -2.08 0.67
N GLN A 95 21.61 -2.77 1.63
CA GLN A 95 21.57 -2.43 3.07
C GLN A 95 20.16 -2.21 3.64
N GLY A 96 19.17 -2.94 3.12
CA GLY A 96 17.77 -2.79 3.53
C GLY A 96 17.11 -1.51 2.99
N GLN A 97 17.67 -0.88 1.97
CA GLN A 97 17.04 0.21 1.26
C GLN A 97 16.15 -0.31 0.12
N PRO A 98 15.04 0.37 -0.18
CA PRO A 98 14.21 0.00 -1.30
C PRO A 98 14.91 0.30 -2.63
N VAL A 99 14.78 -0.61 -3.58
CA VAL A 99 15.28 -0.44 -4.96
C VAL A 99 14.29 0.25 -5.88
N ALA A 100 13.02 0.35 -5.46
CA ALA A 100 12.00 1.13 -6.14
C ALA A 100 11.02 1.73 -5.14
N LEU A 101 10.56 2.95 -5.44
CA LEU A 101 9.52 3.66 -4.71
C LEU A 101 8.42 4.08 -5.70
N TYR A 102 7.19 3.73 -5.38
CA TYR A 102 6.00 4.16 -6.12
C TYR A 102 5.16 5.05 -5.23
N ARG A 103 4.68 6.18 -5.76
CA ARG A 103 3.80 7.09 -5.05
C ARG A 103 2.45 7.17 -5.74
N TYR A 104 1.38 6.99 -4.97
CA TYR A 104 0.00 7.04 -5.43
C TYR A 104 -0.78 8.10 -4.67
N ARG A 105 -1.68 8.78 -5.39
CA ARG A 105 -2.74 9.61 -4.82
C ARG A 105 -4.05 8.84 -4.98
N LEU A 106 -4.71 8.53 -3.87
CA LEU A 106 -6.00 7.83 -3.85
C LEU A 106 -7.10 8.85 -3.54
N ASN A 107 -8.16 8.83 -4.34
CA ASN A 107 -9.37 9.60 -4.07
C ASN A 107 -10.52 8.61 -3.95
N PHE A 108 -11.32 8.75 -2.89
CA PHE A 108 -12.42 7.84 -2.60
C PHE A 108 -13.75 8.56 -2.80
N GLU A 109 -14.64 7.93 -3.56
CA GLU A 109 -15.99 8.40 -3.79
C GLU A 109 -16.98 7.44 -3.11
N ALA A 110 -18.06 7.99 -2.54
CA ALA A 110 -19.14 7.18 -2.01
C ALA A 110 -19.87 6.49 -3.17
N ILE A 111 -20.17 5.18 -3.00
CA ILE A 111 -20.93 4.36 -3.95
C ILE A 111 -22.36 4.22 -3.45
#